data_AF-A0A3C1GG42-F1
#
_entry.id   AF-A0A3C1GG42-F1
#
_cell.length_a   1.000
_cell.length_b   1.000
_cell.length_c   1.000
_cell.angle_alpha   90.00
_cell.angle_beta   90.00
_cell.angle_gamma   90.00
#
_symmetry.space_group_name_H-M   'P 1'
#
loop_
_entity.id
_entity.type
_entity.pdbx_description
1 polymer ?
#
loop_
_entity_poly.entity_id
_entity_poly.type
_entity_poly.pdbx_seq_one_letter_code
_entity_poly.pdbx_strand_id
1 'polypeptide(L)' 'MRPARVVEAFPASLAAEGLRVTRAELERNLAGKARSRTFLGEVAQMLAPGIEYDAAAAVDVVSAALVSRLPGEPWKGT' A
#
# COMPACT_ATOMS: atom_id res chain seq x y z
N MET A 1 -12.50 -1.60 10.31
CA MET A 1 -11.48 -0.56 10.05
C MET A 1 -12.17 0.66 9.42
N ARG A 2 -11.80 1.90 9.79
CA ARG A 2 -12.31 3.14 9.15
C ARG A 2 -11.20 3.74 8.26
N PRO A 3 -11.23 3.58 6.93
CA PRO A 3 -10.11 3.97 6.07
C PRO A 3 -9.67 5.44 6.23
N ALA A 4 -10.63 6.35 6.41
CA ALA A 4 -10.33 7.77 6.66
C ALA A 4 -9.45 7.99 7.90
N ARG A 5 -9.72 7.29 9.00
CA ARG A 5 -8.90 7.40 10.23
C ARG A 5 -7.49 6.87 10.05
N VAL A 6 -7.31 5.85 9.21
CA VAL A 6 -5.98 5.33 8.87
C VAL A 6 -5.21 6.35 8.04
N VAL A 7 -5.84 6.93 7.02
CA VAL A 7 -5.24 7.98 6.18
C VAL A 7 -4.86 9.21 6.99
N GLU A 8 -5.70 9.63 7.94
CA GLU A 8 -5.42 10.76 8.85
C GLU A 8 -4.24 10.49 9.79
N ALA A 9 -4.15 9.29 10.36
CA ALA A 9 -3.11 8.93 11.33
C ALA A 9 -1.77 8.58 10.68
N PHE A 10 -1.78 8.15 9.42
CA PHE A 10 -0.61 7.62 8.73
C PHE A 10 0.57 8.62 8.64
N PRO A 11 0.38 9.91 8.28
CA PRO A 11 1.46 10.90 8.31
C PRO A 11 2.08 11.09 9.68
N ALA A 12 1.28 11.05 10.75
CA ALA A 12 1.77 11.19 12.11
C ALA A 12 2.62 9.98 12.53
N SER A 13 2.22 8.76 12.13
CA SER A 13 3.00 7.54 12.35
C SER A 13 4.36 7.63 11.67
N LEU A 14 4.39 8.03 10.39
CA LEU A 14 5.65 8.19 9.66
C LEU A 14 6.54 9.27 10.27
N ALA A 15 5.96 10.41 10.67
CA ALA A 15 6.71 11.49 11.29
C ALA A 15 7.35 11.07 12.63
N ALA A 16 6.67 10.23 13.42
CA ALA A 16 7.22 9.67 14.66
C ALA A 16 8.46 8.79 14.41
N GLU A 17 8.56 8.17 13.23
CA GLU A 17 9.71 7.39 12.78
C GLU A 17 10.73 8.23 11.98
N GLY A 18 10.52 9.55 11.88
CA GLY A 18 11.39 10.45 11.09
C GLY A 18 11.24 10.28 9.58
N LEU A 19 10.20 9.58 9.12
CA LEU A 19 9.92 9.30 7.73
C LEU A 19 8.94 10.32 7.15
N ARG A 20 9.07 10.58 5.84
CA ARG A 20 8.06 11.27 5.04
C ARG A 20 7.91 10.53 3.72
N VAL A 21 6.67 10.34 3.31
CA VAL A 21 6.35 9.71 2.03
C VAL A 21 5.22 10.50 1.36
N THR A 22 5.32 10.63 0.06
CA THR A 22 4.28 11.23 -0.78
C THR A 22 3.30 10.17 -1.28
N ARG A 23 2.12 10.61 -1.70
CA ARG A 23 1.18 9.75 -2.43
C ARG A 23 1.86 9.05 -3.61
N ALA A 24 2.61 9.80 -4.42
CA ALA A 24 3.27 9.26 -5.59
C ALA A 24 4.30 8.17 -5.27
N GLU A 25 5.09 8.33 -4.20
CA GLU A 25 6.05 7.32 -3.76
C GLU A 25 5.35 6.04 -3.28
N LEU A 26 4.21 6.16 -2.60
CA LEU A 26 3.42 5.00 -2.21
C LEU A 26 2.78 4.27 -3.39
N GLU A 27 2.21 5.01 -4.35
CA GLU A 27 1.64 4.40 -5.57
C GLU A 27 2.73 3.65 -6.35
N ARG A 28 3.92 4.25 -6.51
CA ARG A 28 5.09 3.58 -7.11
C ARG A 28 5.53 2.35 -6.33
N ASN A 29 5.61 2.45 -5.00
CA ASN A 29 6.01 1.34 -4.13
C ASN A 29 5.03 0.17 -4.24
N LEU A 30 3.72 0.46 -4.23
CA LEU A 30 2.67 -0.54 -4.30
C LEU A 30 2.69 -1.27 -5.64
N ALA A 31 2.84 -0.55 -6.75
CA ALA A 31 3.03 -1.13 -8.07
C ALA A 31 4.28 -2.03 -8.15
N GLY A 32 5.38 -1.62 -7.51
CA GLY A 32 6.60 -2.43 -7.39
C GLY A 32 6.40 -3.70 -6.56
N LYS A 33 5.71 -3.61 -5.42
CA LYS A 33 5.41 -4.75 -4.54
C LYS A 33 4.56 -5.79 -5.24
N ALA A 34 3.57 -5.38 -6.03
CA ALA A 34 2.71 -6.27 -6.80
C ALA A 34 3.48 -7.17 -7.79
N ARG A 35 4.66 -6.72 -8.25
CA ARG A 35 5.52 -7.43 -9.21
C ARG A 35 6.72 -8.11 -8.55
N SER A 36 6.90 -7.94 -7.25
CA SER A 36 8.07 -8.46 -6.53
C SER A 36 7.83 -9.88 -6.07
N ARG A 37 8.54 -10.84 -6.68
CA ARG A 37 8.48 -12.26 -6.27
C ARG A 37 8.85 -12.47 -4.79
N THR A 38 9.81 -11.70 -4.28
CA THR A 38 10.21 -11.79 -2.86
C THR A 38 9.06 -11.37 -1.95
N PHE A 39 8.46 -10.21 -2.22
CA PHE A 39 7.33 -9.71 -1.43
C PHE A 39 6.14 -10.67 -1.48
N LEU A 40 5.81 -11.19 -2.67
CA LEU A 40 4.70 -12.13 -2.83
C LEU A 40 4.97 -13.48 -2.14
N GLY A 41 6.22 -13.93 -2.13
CA GLY A 41 6.63 -15.12 -1.38
C GLY A 41 6.44 -14.95 0.13
N GLU A 42 6.81 -13.80 0.68
CA GLU A 42 6.58 -13.46 2.09
C GLU A 42 5.08 -13.40 2.41
N VAL A 43 4.28 -12.75 1.57
CA VAL A 43 2.82 -12.69 1.73
C VAL A 43 2.23 -14.10 1.76
N ALA A 44 2.63 -14.98 0.84
CA ALA A 44 2.14 -16.36 0.79
C ALA A 44 2.40 -17.14 2.10
N GLN A 45 3.52 -16.87 2.78
CA GLN A 45 3.84 -17.49 4.08
C GLN A 45 3.01 -16.95 5.25
N MET A 46 2.48 -15.73 5.12
CA MET A 46 1.63 -15.10 6.13
C MET A 46 0.15 -15.50 6.01
N LEU A 47 -0.25 -16.08 4.86
CA LEU A 47 -1.62 -16.50 4.62
C LEU A 47 -1.92 -17.82 5.33
N ALA A 48 -3.15 -17.94 5.83
CA ALA A 48 -3.65 -19.22 6.34
C ALA A 48 -3.73 -20.25 5.18
N PRO A 49 -3.54 -21.55 5.46
CA PRO A 49 -3.66 -22.59 4.44
C PRO A 49 -5.00 -22.53 3.70
N GLY A 50 -4.95 -22.68 2.37
CA GLY A 50 -6.15 -22.68 1.50
C GLY A 50 -6.69 -21.30 1.12
N ILE A 51 -6.05 -20.21 1.55
CA ILE A 51 -6.39 -18.86 1.08
C ILE A 51 -5.68 -18.56 -0.22
N GLU A 52 -6.45 -18.29 -1.27
CA GLU A 52 -5.95 -17.72 -2.52
C GLU A 52 -5.74 -16.20 -2.37
N TYR A 53 -4.65 -15.69 -2.94
CA TYR A 53 -4.31 -14.28 -2.90
C TYR A 53 -3.97 -13.76 -4.29
N ASP A 54 -4.79 -12.82 -4.78
CA ASP A 54 -4.54 -12.06 -5.99
C ASP A 54 -3.91 -10.72 -5.63
N ALA A 55 -2.62 -10.58 -5.93
CA ALA A 55 -1.87 -9.37 -5.67
C ALA A 55 -2.39 -8.15 -6.45
N ALA A 56 -2.87 -8.34 -7.68
CA ALA A 56 -3.37 -7.25 -8.50
C ALA A 56 -4.69 -6.72 -7.92
N ALA A 57 -5.62 -7.63 -7.60
CA ALA A 57 -6.87 -7.27 -6.95
C ALA A 57 -6.64 -6.61 -5.57
N ALA A 58 -5.68 -7.10 -4.80
CA ALA A 58 -5.31 -6.50 -3.51
C ALA A 58 -4.78 -5.06 -3.67
N VAL A 59 -3.96 -4.80 -4.69
CA VAL A 59 -3.46 -3.46 -5.00
C VAL A 59 -4.59 -2.51 -5.36
N ASP A 60 -5.58 -2.96 -6.16
CA ASP A 60 -6.73 -2.14 -6.51
C ASP A 60 -7.53 -1.75 -5.26
N VAL A 61 -7.77 -2.71 -4.36
CA VAL A 61 -8.46 -2.46 -3.08
C VAL A 61 -7.70 -1.46 -2.22
N VAL A 62 -6.40 -1.66 -2.01
CA VAL A 62 -5.56 -0.76 -1.19
C VAL A 62 -5.47 0.64 -1.82
N SER A 63 -5.33 0.72 -3.14
CA SER A 63 -5.29 1.99 -3.86
C SER A 63 -6.60 2.77 -3.72
N ALA A 64 -7.72 2.09 -3.96
CA ALA A 64 -9.05 2.68 -3.87
C ALA A 64 -9.46 3.01 -2.43
N ALA A 65 -9.02 2.24 -1.44
CA ALA A 65 -9.41 2.40 -0.03
C ALA A 65 -8.50 3.33 0.77
N LEU A 66 -7.21 3.46 0.43
CA LEU A 66 -6.25 4.20 1.23
C LEU A 66 -5.42 5.18 0.40
N VAL A 67 -4.68 4.70 -0.59
CA VAL A 67 -3.62 5.50 -1.25
C VAL A 67 -4.20 6.70 -1.99
N SER A 68 -5.34 6.53 -2.67
CA SER A 68 -6.03 7.62 -3.39
C SER A 68 -6.52 8.78 -2.51
N ARG A 69 -6.63 8.57 -1.19
CA ARG A 69 -7.05 9.59 -0.22
C ARG A 69 -5.87 10.39 0.35
N LEU A 70 -4.63 9.97 0.10
CA LEU A 70 -3.46 10.70 0.56
C LEU A 70 -3.32 12.03 -0.22
N PRO A 71 -2.85 13.10 0.44
CA PRO A 71 -2.62 14.37 -0.22
C PRO A 71 -1.41 14.29 -1.17
N GLY A 72 -1.39 15.19 -2.16
CA GLY A 72 -0.33 15.33 -3.13
C GLY A 72 -0.70 14.77 -4.51
N GLU A 73 0.16 15.08 -5.48
CA GLU A 73 -0.03 14.65 -6.86
C GLU A 73 0.08 13.12 -6.99
N PRO A 74 -0.75 12.50 -7.84
CA PRO A 74 -0.63 11.08 -8.13
C PRO A 74 0.69 10.80 -8.86
N TRP A 75 1.18 9.58 -8.70
CA TRP A 75 2.27 9.05 -9.47
C TRP A 75 1.87 8.99 -10.94
N LYS A 76 2.68 9.62 -11.79
CA LYS A 76 2.47 9.64 -13.23
C LYS A 76 2.93 8.36 -13.94
N GLY A 77 3.34 7.35 -13.17
CA GLY A 77 3.62 5.99 -13.64
C GLY A 77 5.10 5.63 -13.85
N THR A 78 5.29 4.42 -14.38
CA THR A 78 6.28 4.11 -15.43
C THR A 78 5.59 4.20 -16.77
#